data_AF-A0A515D6M2-F1
#
_entry.id   AF-A0A515D6M2-F1
#
_cell.length_a   1.000
_cell.length_b   1.000
_cell.length_c   1.000
_cell.angle_alpha   90.00
_cell.angle_beta   90.00
_cell.angle_gamma   90.00
#
_symmetry.space_group_name_H-M   'P 1'
#
loop_
_entity.id
_entity.type
_entity.pdbx_description
1 polymer ?
#
loop_
_entity_poly.entity_id
_entity_poly.type
_entity_poly.pdbx_seq_one_letter_code
_entity_poly.pdbx_strand_id
1 'polypeptide(L)' 'MPTIHVEMLEGRTPEQKKKLVTEITRVTVEVLGGSPEAVDILLVDVPRGNWATGGKLWSEPRPATPA' A
#
# COMPACT_ATOMS: atom_id res chain seq x y z
N MET A 1 14.85 -11.04 -7.62
CA MET A 1 14.91 -9.64 -7.16
C MET A 1 13.58 -8.97 -7.47
N PRO A 2 12.52 -9.25 -6.69
CA PRO A 2 11.22 -8.62 -6.88
C PRO A 2 11.22 -7.18 -6.34
N THR A 3 10.51 -6.30 -7.04
CA THR A 3 10.20 -4.94 -6.59
C THR A 3 8.69 -4.83 -6.42
N ILE A 4 8.23 -4.41 -5.24
CA ILE A 4 6.81 -4.35 -4.88
C ILE A 4 6.44 -2.89 -4.64
N HIS A 5 5.50 -2.38 -5.44
CA HIS A 5 4.93 -1.06 -5.25
C HIS A 5 3.63 -1.16 -4.47
N VAL A 6 3.52 -0.41 -3.37
CA VAL A 6 2.30 -0.31 -2.59
C VAL A 6 1.82 1.13 -2.58
N GLU A 7 0.79 1.39 -3.36
CA GLU A 7 0.07 2.65 -3.34
C GLU A 7 -1.09 2.57 -2.35
N MET A 8 -1.13 3.50 -1.41
CA MET A 8 -2.19 3.57 -0.40
C MET A 8 -2.55 5.02 -0.12
N LEU A 9 -3.77 5.24 0.36
CA LEU A 9 -4.10 6.56 0.91
C LEU A 9 -3.15 6.90 2.05
N GLU A 10 -2.82 8.18 2.20
CA GLU A 10 -2.03 8.66 3.33
C GLU A 10 -2.71 8.39 4.70
N GLY A 11 -1.95 8.53 5.79
CA GLY A 11 -2.47 8.44 7.16
C GLY A 11 -2.12 7.15 7.93
N ARG A 12 -1.29 6.27 7.36
CA ARG A 12 -0.77 5.10 8.09
C ARG A 12 0.38 5.53 9.02
N THR A 13 0.41 4.98 10.23
CA THR A 13 1.50 5.29 11.17
C THR A 13 2.82 4.65 10.73
N PRO A 14 3.98 5.17 11.17
CA PRO A 14 5.28 4.55 10.90
C PRO A 14 5.34 3.07 11.32
N GLU A 15 4.71 2.71 12.43
CA GLU A 15 4.68 1.33 12.95
C GLU A 15 3.86 0.41 12.03
N GLN A 16 2.74 0.89 11.50
CA GLN A 16 1.95 0.14 10.53
C GLN A 16 2.72 -0.09 9.23
N LYS A 17 3.40 0.94 8.72
CA LYS A 17 4.25 0.82 7.53
C LYS A 17 5.41 -0.15 7.75
N LYS A 18 6.08 -0.06 8.90
CA LYS A 18 7.14 -0.99 9.30
C LYS A 18 6.64 -2.44 9.35
N LYS A 19 5.49 -2.68 9.98
CA LYS A 19 4.89 -4.02 10.04
C LYS A 19 4.54 -4.54 8.64
N LEU A 20 3.98 -3.67 7.78
CA LEU A 20 3.61 -4.03 6.42
C LEU A 20 4.82 -4.49 5.59
N VAL A 21 5.91 -3.71 5.57
CA VAL A 21 7.11 -4.07 4.78
C VAL A 21 7.75 -5.36 5.30
N THR A 22 7.80 -5.55 6.63
CA THR A 22 8.32 -6.79 7.22
C THR A 22 7.54 -8.02 6.75
N GLU A 23 6.21 -7.96 6.80
CA GLU A 23 5.37 -9.10 6.40
C GLU A 23 5.40 -9.35 4.89
N ILE A 24 5.39 -8.29 4.07
CA ILE A 24 5.52 -8.43 2.61
C ILE A 24 6.84 -9.10 2.26
N THR A 25 7.97 -8.64 2.82
CA THR A 25 9.29 -9.26 2.58
C THR A 25 9.29 -10.72 3.02
N ARG A 26 8.78 -11.03 4.22
CA ARG A 26 8.73 -12.39 4.76
C ARG A 26 7.97 -13.34 3.82
N VAL A 27 6.75 -12.97 3.42
CA VAL A 27 5.90 -13.79 2.54
C VAL A 27 6.51 -13.90 1.13
N THR A 28 7.13 -12.84 0.64
CA THR A 28 7.79 -12.86 -0.69
C THR A 28 8.91 -13.89 -0.72
N VAL A 29 9.77 -13.90 0.30
CA VAL A 29 10.86 -14.89 0.42
C VAL A 29 10.31 -16.30 0.66
N GLU A 30 9.28 -16.44 1.50
CA GLU A 30 8.63 -17.74 1.76
C GLU A 30 8.08 -18.39 0.48
N VAL A 31 7.41 -17.61 -0.37
CA VAL A 31 6.70 -18.11 -1.56
C VAL A 31 7.61 -18.21 -2.78
N LEU A 32 8.48 -17.22 -3.00
CA LEU A 32 9.30 -17.13 -4.22
C LEU A 32 10.74 -17.58 -4.02
N GLY A 33 11.17 -17.82 -2.76
CA GLY A 33 12.55 -18.07 -2.41
C GLY A 33 13.43 -16.81 -2.50
N GLY A 34 14.75 -17.01 -2.40
CA GLY A 34 15.73 -15.92 -2.41
C GLY A 34 16.04 -15.39 -1.01
N SER A 35 16.58 -14.17 -0.94
CA SER A 35 16.95 -13.54 0.33
C SER A 35 16.15 -12.25 0.56
N PRO A 36 15.92 -11.85 1.83
CA PRO A 36 15.23 -10.60 2.16
C PRO A 36 15.86 -9.36 1.52
N GLU A 37 17.18 -9.34 1.36
CA GLU A 37 17.95 -8.23 0.78
C GLU A 37 17.69 -8.04 -0.71
N ALA A 38 17.11 -9.04 -1.38
CA ALA A 38 16.76 -8.97 -2.80
C ALA A 38 15.32 -8.49 -3.03
N VAL A 39 14.58 -8.11 -1.99
CA VAL A 39 13.18 -7.66 -2.06
C VAL A 39 13.11 -6.16 -1.79
N ASP A 40 12.76 -5.39 -2.82
CA ASP A 40 12.56 -3.95 -2.70
C ASP A 40 11.07 -3.63 -2.54
N ILE A 41 10.73 -2.74 -1.60
CA ILE A 41 9.36 -2.28 -1.38
C ILE A 41 9.31 -0.76 -1.40
N LEU A 42 8.48 -0.22 -2.28
CA LEU A 42 8.23 1.21 -2.39
C LEU A 42 6.83 1.51 -1.88
N LEU A 43 6.74 2.31 -0.82
CA LEU A 43 5.47 2.79 -0.27
C LEU A 43 5.17 4.17 -0.82
N VAL A 44 4.00 4.32 -1.45
CA VAL A 44 3.50 5.59 -1.97
C VAL A 44 2.26 5.99 -1.18
N ASP A 45 2.37 7.03 -0.38
CA ASP A 45 1.23 7.66 0.27
C ASP A 45 0.57 8.64 -0.71
N VAL A 46 -0.69 8.39 -1.02
CA VAL A 46 -1.47 9.20 -1.94
C VAL A 46 -2.45 10.05 -1.14
N PRO A 47 -2.36 11.38 -1.20
CA PRO A 47 -3.37 12.25 -0.61
C PRO A 47 -4.76 11.94 -1.17
N ARG A 48 -5.81 12.12 -0.36
CA ARG A 48 -7.18 11.81 -0.79
C ARG A 48 -7.63 12.57 -2.03
N GLY A 49 -7.09 13.77 -2.25
CA GLY A 49 -7.35 14.59 -3.45
C GLY A 49 -6.66 14.09 -4.73
N ASN A 50 -5.74 13.13 -4.61
CA ASN A 50 -4.97 12.57 -5.73
C ASN A 50 -5.42 11.15 -6.09
N TRP A 51 -6.40 10.59 -5.38
CA TRP A 51 -6.96 9.27 -5.65
C TRP A 51 -8.43 9.40 -6.07
N ALA A 52 -8.81 8.82 -7.21
CA ALA A 52 -10.19 8.75 -7.68
C ALA A 52 -10.69 7.31 -7.82
N THR A 53 -11.99 7.10 -7.66
CA THR A 53 -12.65 5.83 -8.00
C THR A 53 -14.04 6.11 -8.56
N GLY A 54 -14.39 5.50 -9.69
CA GLY A 54 -15.68 5.76 -10.34
C GLY A 54 -15.88 7.22 -10.73
N GLY A 55 -14.81 7.92 -11.13
CA GLY A 55 -14.86 9.33 -11.51
C GLY A 55 -15.01 10.32 -10.36
N LYS A 56 -14.91 9.89 -9.10
CA LYS A 56 -14.99 10.76 -7.91
C LYS A 56 -13.70 10.73 -7.11
N LEU A 57 -13.22 11.91 -6.71
CA LEU A 57 -12.07 12.01 -5.83
C LEU A 57 -12.41 11.50 -4.43
N TRP A 58 -11.43 10.89 -3.77
CA TRP A 58 -11.61 10.42 -2.39
C TRP A 58 -11.64 11.57 -1.36
N SER A 59 -11.25 12.78 -1.75
CA SER A 59 -11.46 14.01 -0.97
C SER A 59 -12.92 14.46 -0.97
N GLU A 60 -13.75 14.03 -1.92
CA GLU A 60 -15.14 14.43 -2.01
C GLU A 60 -16.04 13.59 -1.07
N PRO A 61 -17.15 14.15 -0.56
CA PRO A 61 -18.15 13.39 0.16
C PRO A 61 -18.69 12.27 -0.73
N ARG A 62 -18.52 11.02 -0.30
CA ARG A 62 -19.15 9.89 -0.99
C ARG A 62 -20.64 9.91 -0.64
N PRO A 63 -21.57 9.86 -1.61
CA PRO A 63 -22.96 9.64 -1.28
C PRO A 63 -23.06 8.35 -0.46
N ALA A 64 -23.84 8.37 0.63
CA ALA A 64 -24.06 7.19 1.44
C ALA A 64 -24.49 6.05 0.52
N THR A 65 -23.75 4.95 0.54
CA THR A 65 -24.18 3.73 -0.15
C THR A 65 -25.56 3.38 0.43
N PRO A 66 -26.62 3.30 -0.39
CA PRO A 66 -27.90 2.77 0.09
C PRO A 66 -27.63 1.36 0.64
N ALA A 67 -28.12 1.09 1.84
CA ALA A 67 -28.00 -0.21 2.50
C ALA A 67 -28.58 -1.35 1.65
#